data_AF-A0A702DC57-F1
#
_entry.id   AF-A0A702DC57-F1
#
_cell.length_a   1.000
_cell.length_b   1.000
_cell.length_c   1.000
_cell.angle_alpha   90.00
_cell.angle_beta   90.00
_cell.angle_gamma   90.00
#
_symmetry.space_group_name_H-M   'P 1'
#
loop_
_entity.id
_entity.type
_entity.pdbx_description
1 polymer ?
#
loop_
_entity_poly.entity_id
_entity_poly.type
_entity_poly.pdbx_seq_one_letter_code
_entity_poly.pdbx_strand_id
1 'polypeptide(L)' 'MKTFKGLTLEPETAFRQIAALIEAGLIISVTNTNDKSDLSDCVFILARQYAEAAHDYAMENGK' A
#
# COMPACT_ATOMS: atom_id res chain seq x y z
N MET A 1 18.32 -3.60 -5.62
CA MET A 1 17.02 -4.27 -5.41
C MET A 1 15.93 -3.23 -5.69
N LYS A 2 14.94 -3.53 -6.55
CA LYS A 2 13.82 -2.60 -6.77
C LYS A 2 12.99 -2.58 -5.48
N THR A 3 12.62 -1.40 -4.99
CA THR A 3 11.87 -1.23 -3.74
C THR A 3 10.84 -0.13 -3.91
N PHE A 4 9.68 -0.24 -3.25
CA PHE A 4 8.71 0.83 -3.20
C PHE A 4 8.90 1.65 -1.91
N LYS A 5 9.50 2.85 -2.03
CA LYS A 5 9.77 3.73 -0.87
C LYS A 5 10.48 3.02 0.29
N GLY A 6 11.44 2.13 -0.03
CA GLY A 6 12.16 1.32 0.96
C GLY A 6 11.45 0.02 1.38
N LEU A 7 10.20 -0.19 0.98
CA LEU A 7 9.48 -1.45 1.15
C LEU A 7 9.90 -2.45 0.06
N THR A 8 9.98 -3.72 0.45
CA THR A 8 10.31 -4.81 -0.47
C THR A 8 9.21 -5.00 -1.52
N LEU A 9 9.56 -5.46 -2.71
CA LEU A 9 8.60 -5.83 -3.75
C LEU A 9 8.41 -7.35 -3.84
N GLU A 10 9.06 -8.11 -2.96
CA GLU A 10 8.89 -9.57 -2.89
C GLU A 10 7.40 -9.92 -2.68
N PRO A 11 6.79 -10.74 -3.57
CA PRO A 11 5.33 -10.83 -3.69
C PRO A 11 4.60 -11.11 -2.39
N GLU A 12 5.09 -12.09 -1.62
CA GLU A 12 4.47 -12.50 -0.35
C GLU A 12 4.52 -11.38 0.70
N THR A 13 5.66 -10.70 0.82
CA THR A 13 5.81 -9.63 1.82
C THR A 13 5.06 -8.38 1.37
N ALA A 14 5.15 -8.01 0.09
CA ALA A 14 4.44 -6.87 -0.46
C ALA A 14 2.93 -7.02 -0.33
N PHE A 15 2.38 -8.21 -0.62
CA PHE A 15 0.96 -8.49 -0.45
C PHE A 15 0.49 -8.26 0.99
N ARG A 16 1.23 -8.78 1.98
CA ARG A 16 0.91 -8.57 3.42
C ARG A 16 0.99 -7.10 3.82
N GLN A 17 2.00 -6.38 3.35
CA GLN A 17 2.19 -4.96 3.68
C GLN A 17 1.13 -4.06 3.02
N ILE A 18 0.70 -4.36 1.79
CA ILE A 18 -0.41 -3.69 1.13
C ILE A 18 -1.71 -3.92 1.90
N ALA A 19 -1.99 -5.16 2.32
CA ALA A 19 -3.17 -5.47 3.13
C ALA A 19 -3.17 -4.67 4.45
N ALA A 20 -2.03 -4.60 5.13
CA ALA A 20 -1.88 -3.82 6.35
C ALA A 20 -2.12 -2.31 6.13
N LEU A 21 -1.69 -1.75 4.99
CA LEU A 21 -2.00 -0.35 4.64
C LEU A 21 -3.49 -0.13 4.41
N ILE A 22 -4.18 -1.08 3.74
CA ILE A 22 -5.63 -0.99 3.51
C ILE A 22 -6.39 -1.05 4.84
N GLU A 23 -6.02 -1.98 5.72
CA GLU A 23 -6.63 -2.09 7.05
C GLU A 23 -6.38 -0.83 7.89
N ALA A 24 -5.17 -0.28 7.88
CA ALA A 24 -4.87 0.97 8.56
C ALA A 24 -5.67 2.14 7.98
N GLY A 25 -5.79 2.25 6.66
CA GLY A 25 -6.60 3.26 5.98
C GLY A 25 -8.07 3.20 6.39
N LEU A 26 -8.62 1.97 6.53
CA LEU A 26 -9.98 1.74 7.00
C LEU A 26 -10.16 2.13 8.47
N ILE A 27 -9.23 1.75 9.36
CA ILE A 27 -9.30 2.14 10.78
C ILE A 27 -9.27 3.67 10.90
N ILE A 28 -8.39 4.33 10.15
CA ILE A 28 -8.30 5.79 10.16
C ILE A 28 -9.60 6.42 9.65
N SER A 29 -10.18 5.92 8.55
CA SER A 29 -11.40 6.52 8.00
C SER A 29 -12.60 6.45 8.96
N VAL A 30 -12.68 5.40 9.78
CA VAL A 30 -13.79 5.24 10.75
C VAL A 30 -13.53 5.90 12.11
N THR A 31 -12.27 6.06 12.52
CA THR A 31 -11.91 6.63 13.82
C THR A 31 -11.62 8.12 13.79
N ASN A 32 -11.32 8.66 12.60
CA ASN A 32 -11.01 10.06 12.42
C ASN A 32 -12.30 10.88 12.38
N THR A 33 -12.68 11.46 13.53
CA THR A 33 -13.87 12.32 13.66
C THR A 33 -13.66 13.72 13.10
N ASN A 34 -12.47 14.03 12.56
CA ASN A 34 -12.20 15.29 11.89
C ASN A 34 -12.50 15.15 10.40
N ASP A 35 -13.71 15.55 9.99
CA ASP A 35 -14.21 15.48 8.61
C ASP A 35 -13.34 16.20 7.57
N LYS A 36 -12.31 16.95 7.99
CA LYS A 36 -11.36 17.66 7.12
C LYS A 36 -10.03 16.92 6.91
N SER A 37 -9.87 15.72 7.44
CA SER A 37 -8.60 15.01 7.41
C SER A 37 -8.57 13.94 6.32
N ASP A 38 -7.80 14.20 5.26
CA ASP A 38 -7.62 13.32 4.10
C ASP A 38 -6.60 12.18 4.36
N LEU A 39 -6.35 11.85 5.63
CA LEU A 39 -5.28 10.92 6.01
C LEU A 39 -5.57 9.50 5.54
N SER A 40 -6.80 9.02 5.66
CA SER A 40 -7.20 7.71 5.14
C SER A 40 -7.00 7.62 3.64
N ASP A 41 -7.36 8.68 2.91
CA ASP A 41 -7.22 8.75 1.46
C ASP A 41 -5.76 8.71 1.04
N CYS A 42 -4.90 9.42 1.77
CA CYS A 42 -3.46 9.35 1.58
C CYS A 42 -2.92 7.92 1.78
N VAL A 43 -3.40 7.19 2.79
CA VAL A 43 -3.01 5.80 3.05
C VAL A 43 -3.52 4.87 1.93
N PHE A 44 -4.75 5.03 1.46
CA PHE A 44 -5.29 4.24 0.34
C PHE A 44 -4.55 4.51 -0.97
N ILE A 45 -4.18 5.77 -1.24
CA ILE A 45 -3.35 6.13 -2.40
C ILE A 45 -1.99 5.44 -2.33
N LEU A 46 -1.36 5.42 -1.14
CA LEU A 46 -0.08 4.71 -0.95
C LEU A 46 -0.23 3.21 -1.17
N ALA A 47 -1.29 2.58 -0.65
CA ALA A 47 -1.56 1.16 -0.86
C ALA A 47 -1.73 0.82 -2.34
N ARG A 48 -2.47 1.66 -3.09
CA ARG A 48 -2.64 1.52 -4.55
C ARG A 48 -1.31 1.61 -5.29
N GLN A 49 -0.53 2.66 -5.04
CA GLN A 49 0.78 2.85 -5.69
C GLN A 49 1.74 1.70 -5.38
N TYR A 50 1.67 1.16 -4.16
CA TYR A 50 2.48 0.00 -3.80
C TYR A 50 2.04 -1.26 -4.54
N ALA A 51 0.72 -1.50 -4.66
CA ALA A 51 0.18 -2.62 -5.43
C ALA A 51 0.57 -2.56 -6.91
N GLU A 52 0.51 -1.36 -7.52
CA GLU A 52 0.98 -1.12 -8.89
C GLU A 52 2.47 -1.49 -9.04
N ALA A 53 3.33 -0.97 -8.14
CA ALA A 53 4.75 -1.28 -8.17
C ALA A 53 5.08 -2.77 -7.94
N ALA A 54 4.34 -3.44 -7.06
CA ALA A 54 4.51 -4.87 -6.78
C ALA A 54 4.05 -5.73 -7.96
N HIS A 55 2.97 -5.33 -8.63
CA HIS A 55 2.50 -5.99 -9.85
C HIS A 55 3.55 -5.87 -10.98
N ASP A 56 4.05 -4.67 -11.24
CA ASP A 56 5.08 -4.44 -12.26
C ASP A 56 6.35 -5.26 -11.97
N TYR A 57 6.79 -5.29 -10.70
CA TYR A 57 7.92 -6.11 -10.28
C TYR A 57 7.68 -7.61 -10.52
N ALA A 58 6.50 -8.13 -10.20
CA ALA A 58 6.17 -9.53 -10.45
C ALA A 58 6.13 -9.85 -11.96
N MET A 59 5.61 -8.94 -12.79
CA MET A 59 5.58 -9.09 -14.25
C MET A 59 6.98 -9.04 -14.88
N GLU A 60 7.89 -8.23 -14.32
CA GLU A 60 9.28 -8.13 -14.76
C GLU A 60 10.12 -9.36 -14.39
N ASN A 61 9.89 -9.96 -13.21
CA ASN A 61 10.68 -11.07 -12.67
C ASN A 61 10.03 -12.45 -12.85
N GLY A 62 8.79 -12.52 -13.32
CA GLY A 62 8.09 -13.76 -13.67
C GLY A 62 8.43 -14.31 -15.07
N LYS A 63 9.56 -13.91 -15.65
CA LYS A 63 10.11 -14.45 -16.91
C LYS A 63 11.17 -15.50 -16.66
#